data_AF-A0A7V6TL02-F1
#
_entry.id   AF-A0A7V6TL02-F1
#
_cell.length_a   1.000
_cell.length_b   1.000
_cell.length_c   1.000
_cell.angle_alpha   90.00
_cell.angle_beta   90.00
_cell.angle_gamma   90.00
#
_symmetry.space_group_name_H-M   'P 1'
#
loop_
_entity.id
_entity.type
_entity.pdbx_description
1 polymer ?
#
loop_
_entity_poly.entity_id
_entity_poly.type
_entity_poly.pdbx_seq_one_letter_code
_entity_poly.pdbx_strand_id
1 'polypeptide(L)' 'MMLKLTSSEITFLKNKKIDFKKDYDYSKEEAFSLLEQVYEVETVYADGETKVDLRLASIYADIADKIQSQIPE' A
#
# COMPACT_ATOMS: atom_id res chain seq x y z
N MET A 1 -12.81 -6.95 7.07
CA MET A 1 -12.03 -7.86 6.21
C MET A 1 -10.59 -7.96 6.71
N MET A 2 -9.95 -9.12 6.55
CA MET A 2 -8.53 -9.27 6.88
C MET A 2 -7.66 -9.05 5.65
N LEU A 3 -6.93 -7.93 5.62
CA LEU A 3 -5.97 -7.63 4.56
C LEU A 3 -4.70 -8.47 4.75
N LYS A 4 -4.28 -9.16 3.68
CA LYS A 4 -3.12 -10.04 3.66
C LYS A 4 -1.97 -9.37 2.92
N LEU A 5 -1.00 -8.88 3.67
CA LEU A 5 0.27 -8.38 3.15
C LEU A 5 1.45 -9.21 3.67
N THR A 6 2.52 -9.30 2.89
CA THR A 6 3.77 -9.95 3.29
C THR A 6 4.55 -9.08 4.27
N SER A 7 5.47 -9.66 5.04
CA SER A 7 6.31 -8.89 5.97
C SER A 7 7.12 -7.79 5.28
N SER A 8 7.52 -8.00 4.03
CA SER A 8 8.24 -7.01 3.23
C SER A 8 7.33 -5.84 2.84
N GLU A 9 6.11 -6.11 2.37
CA GLU A 9 5.11 -5.09 2.03
C GLU A 9 4.77 -4.24 3.27
N ILE A 10 4.54 -4.88 4.42
CA ILE A 10 4.30 -4.19 5.70
C ILE A 10 5.48 -3.29 6.08
N THR A 11 6.71 -3.73 5.80
CA THR A 11 7.92 -2.93 6.06
C THR A 11 7.96 -1.68 5.17
N PHE A 12 7.55 -1.78 3.90
CA PHE A 12 7.44 -0.62 3.01
C PHE A 12 6.41 0.39 3.52
N LEU A 13 5.23 -0.07 3.93
CA LEU A 13 4.19 0.79 4.52
C LEU A 13 4.70 1.52 5.77
N LYS A 14 5.35 0.79 6.67
CA LYS A 14 5.92 1.36 7.90
C LYS A 14 7.01 2.41 7.62
N ASN A 15 7.84 2.20 6.61
CA ASN A 15 8.86 3.20 6.20
C ASN A 15 8.23 4.51 5.73
N LYS A 16 6.96 4.48 5.31
CA LYS A 16 6.17 5.64 4.92
C LYS A 16 5.20 6.12 5.97
N LYS A 17 5.30 5.59 7.19
CA LYS A 17 4.41 5.91 8.31
C LYS A 17 2.94 5.60 8.00
N ILE A 18 2.70 4.65 7.09
CA ILE A 18 1.37 4.12 6.83
C ILE A 18 1.15 2.99 7.84
N ASP A 19 0.16 3.17 8.72
CA ASP A 19 -0.15 2.23 9.78
C ASP A 19 -0.91 1.02 9.24
N PHE A 20 -0.21 -0.11 9.17
CA PHE A 20 -0.80 -1.41 8.86
C PHE A 20 -0.77 -2.33 10.08
N LYS A 21 -1.93 -2.86 10.45
CA LYS A 21 -2.10 -3.81 11.54
C LYS A 21 -2.35 -5.19 10.96
N LYS A 22 -1.37 -6.07 11.12
CA LYS A 22 -1.55 -7.48 10.82
C LYS A 22 -2.62 -8.07 11.74
N ASP A 23 -3.45 -8.96 11.19
CA ASP A 23 -4.53 -9.66 11.92
C ASP A 23 -5.64 -8.72 12.46
N TYR A 24 -5.75 -7.50 11.92
CA TYR A 24 -6.85 -6.58 12.17
C TYR A 24 -7.99 -6.78 11.18
N ASP A 25 -9.22 -6.65 11.66
CA ASP A 25 -10.42 -6.72 10.82
C ASP A 25 -10.78 -5.32 10.33
N TYR A 26 -10.28 -4.96 9.15
CA TYR A 26 -10.48 -3.66 8.51
C TYR A 26 -11.93 -3.49 8.04
N SER A 27 -12.54 -2.34 8.33
CA SER A 27 -13.74 -1.90 7.64
C SER A 27 -13.44 -1.57 6.16
N LYS A 28 -14.49 -1.48 5.33
CA LYS A 28 -14.34 -1.08 3.92
C LYS A 28 -13.72 0.31 3.80
N GLU A 29 -14.16 1.24 4.65
CA GLU A 29 -13.64 2.62 4.71
C GLU A 29 -12.16 2.65 5.14
N GLU A 30 -11.78 1.87 6.15
CA GLU A 30 -10.39 1.80 6.60
C GLU A 30 -9.48 1.19 5.52
N ALA A 31 -9.95 0.17 4.80
CA ALA A 31 -9.21 -0.42 3.70
C ALA A 31 -9.04 0.54 2.52
N PHE A 32 -10.07 1.33 2.19
CA PHE A 32 -9.96 2.38 1.18
C PHE A 32 -9.03 3.52 1.61
N SER A 33 -9.10 3.96 2.85
CA SER A 33 -8.20 4.98 3.38
C SER A 33 -6.74 4.50 3.39
N LEU A 34 -6.50 3.22 3.69
CA LEU A 34 -5.18 2.61 3.56
C LEU A 34 -4.73 2.60 2.09
N LEU A 35 -5.60 2.17 1.18
CA LEU A 35 -5.32 2.12 -0.26
C LEU A 35 -4.95 3.50 -0.81
N GLU A 36 -5.69 4.55 -0.44
CA GLU A 36 -5.44 5.92 -0.84
C GLU A 36 -4.04 6.40 -0.40
N GLN A 37 -3.65 6.14 0.85
CA GLN A 37 -2.30 6.48 1.34
C GLN A 37 -1.20 5.75 0.55
N VAL A 38 -1.44 4.50 0.13
CA VAL A 38 -0.48 3.75 -0.70
C VAL A 38 -0.36 4.38 -2.09
N TYR A 39 -1.48 4.76 -2.71
CA TYR A 39 -1.51 5.44 -4.01
C TYR A 39 -0.84 6.81 -3.98
N GLU A 40 -0.98 7.57 -2.89
CA GLU A 40 -0.27 8.84 -2.73
C GLU A 40 1.24 8.63 -2.76
N VAL A 41 1.74 7.62 -2.03
CA VAL A 41 3.17 7.29 -2.02
C VAL A 41 3.66 6.80 -3.37
N GLU A 42 2.88 5.94 -4.03
CA GLU A 42 3.17 5.47 -5.39
C GLU A 42 3.35 6.66 -6.33
N THR A 43 2.38 7.59 -6.34
CA THR A 43 2.38 8.78 -7.20
C THR A 43 3.63 9.64 -6.98
N VAL A 44 4.00 9.85 -5.71
CA VAL A 44 5.22 10.60 -5.36
C VAL A 44 6.48 9.96 -5.93
N TYR A 45 6.56 8.63 -5.94
CA TYR A 45 7.69 7.92 -6.52
C TYR A 45 7.63 7.79 -8.04
N ALA A 46 6.43 7.73 -8.61
CA ALA A 46 6.22 7.68 -10.05
C ALA A 46 6.64 9.00 -10.72
N ASP A 47 6.52 10.11 -10.01
CA ASP A 47 7.02 11.44 -10.43
C ASP A 47 8.54 11.58 -10.28
N GLY A 48 9.21 10.63 -9.62
CA GLY A 48 10.66 10.63 -9.46
C GLY A 48 11.41 10.30 -10.76
N GLU A 49 12.60 10.87 -10.93
CA GLU A 49 13.39 10.71 -12.16
C GLU A 49 14.39 9.53 -12.09
N THR A 50 14.63 8.97 -10.89
CA THR A 50 15.65 7.93 -10.72
C THR A 50 15.07 6.54 -10.93
N LYS A 51 15.94 5.60 -11.35
CA LYS A 51 15.57 4.17 -11.41
C LYS A 51 15.11 3.61 -10.07
N VAL A 52 15.58 4.18 -8.96
CA VAL A 52 15.18 3.75 -7.62
C VAL A 52 13.76 4.21 -7.33
N ASP A 53 13.40 5.44 -7.70
CA ASP A 53 12.04 5.97 -7.52
C ASP A 53 11.04 5.17 -8.34
N LEU A 54 11.31 4.93 -9.63
CA LEU A 54 10.44 4.11 -10.48
C LEU A 54 10.28 2.68 -9.96
N ARG A 55 11.33 2.10 -9.37
CA ARG A 55 11.26 0.78 -8.72
C ARG A 55 10.38 0.83 -7.47
N LEU A 56 10.50 1.88 -6.66
CA LEU A 56 9.67 2.05 -5.48
C LEU A 56 8.21 2.28 -5.87
N ALA A 57 7.93 3.09 -6.89
CA ALA A 57 6.60 3.27 -7.45
C ALA A 57 5.97 1.92 -7.81
N SER A 58 6.69 1.08 -8.57
CA SER A 58 6.21 -0.28 -8.91
C SER A 58 5.92 -1.13 -7.67
N ILE A 59 6.71 -1.03 -6.60
CA ILE A 59 6.46 -1.77 -5.36
C ILE A 59 5.17 -1.27 -4.67
N TYR A 60 4.94 0.04 -4.62
CA TYR A 60 3.72 0.58 -4.01
C TYR A 60 2.48 0.29 -4.88
N ALA A 61 2.62 0.28 -6.21
CA ALA A 61 1.56 -0.16 -7.13
C ALA A 61 1.15 -1.61 -6.86
N ASP A 62 2.12 -2.53 -6.74
CA ASP A 62 1.85 -3.94 -6.42
C ASP A 62 1.12 -4.09 -5.06
N ILE A 63 1.47 -3.25 -4.08
CA ILE A 63 0.80 -3.23 -2.77
C ILE A 63 -0.63 -2.69 -2.90
N ALA A 64 -0.83 -1.61 -3.66
CA ALA A 64 -2.14 -1.00 -3.89
C ALA A 64 -3.09 -1.98 -4.57
N ASP A 65 -2.67 -2.60 -5.68
CA ASP A 65 -3.45 -3.60 -6.42
C ASP A 65 -3.87 -4.76 -5.52
N LYS A 66 -2.95 -5.23 -4.67
CA LYS A 66 -3.21 -6.31 -3.74
C LYS A 66 -4.18 -5.93 -2.62
N ILE A 67 -4.16 -4.69 -2.13
CA ILE A 67 -5.15 -4.20 -1.17
C ILE A 67 -6.51 -4.10 -1.88
N GLN A 68 -6.54 -3.48 -3.05
CA GLN A 68 -7.77 -3.28 -3.83
C GLN A 68 -8.47 -4.60 -4.16
N SER A 69 -7.72 -5.64 -4.56
CA SER A 69 -8.28 -6.96 -4.87
C SER A 69 -8.91 -7.66 -3.66
N GLN A 70 -8.64 -7.20 -2.44
CA GLN A 70 -9.17 -7.76 -1.19
C GLN A 70 -10.37 -6.96 -0.66
N ILE A 71 -10.64 -5.78 -1.20
CA ILE A 71 -11.81 -4.98 -0.86
C ILE A 71 -13.03 -5.55 -1.62
N PRO A 72 -14.07 -6.03 -0.92
CA PRO A 72 -15.28 -6.53 -1.57
C PRO A 72 -16.05 -5.39 -2.25
N GLU A 73 -16.63 -5.68 -3.42
CA GLU A 73 -17.47 -4.76 -4.20
C GLU A 73 -18.60 -4.11 -3.39
#